data_AF-B0Y3V4-F1
#
_entry.id   AF-B0Y3V4-F1
#
_cell.length_a   1.000
_cell.length_b   1.000
_cell.length_c   1.000
_cell.angle_alpha   90.00
_cell.angle_beta   90.00
_cell.angle_gamma   90.00
#
_symmetry.space_group_name_H-M   'P 1'
#
loop_
_entity.id
_entity.type
_entity.pdbx_description
1 polymer ?
#
loop_
_entity_poly.entity_id
_entity_poly.type
_entity_poly.pdbx_seq_one_letter_code
_entity_poly.pdbx_strand_id
1 'polypeptide(L)'
;MNQKPSVGSPEWHQIRKNNHKEVERRRREAINEGINQLARLVPNCDKNKGAILQRTIEYICQLHDEKKTMSERWEQNNMTTSHAINEISAQNSKLKLEVNRRGDIAQKWLQRCRDAGLEFDDYNDAEELEPLEVDQGQV
;
A
#
# COMPACT_ATOMS: atom_id res chain seq x y z
N MET A 1 -26.25 42.97 -37.21
CA MET A 1 -26.50 43.58 -35.88
C MET A 1 -27.82 43.03 -35.36
N ASN A 2 -27.80 42.07 -34.43
CA ASN A 2 -29.02 41.57 -33.81
C ASN A 2 -29.51 42.63 -32.80
N GLN A 3 -30.41 43.51 -33.23
CA GLN A 3 -31.03 44.49 -32.32
C GLN A 3 -31.71 43.72 -31.19
N LYS A 4 -31.34 44.04 -29.95
CA LYS A 4 -31.98 43.45 -28.76
C LYS A 4 -33.45 43.94 -28.77
N PRO A 5 -34.44 43.04 -28.73
CA PRO A 5 -35.83 43.43 -28.81
C PRO A 5 -36.22 44.33 -27.64
N SER A 6 -37.16 45.25 -27.90
CA SER A 6 -37.64 46.22 -26.92
C SER A 6 -38.17 45.54 -25.65
N VAL A 7 -37.80 46.04 -24.48
CA VAL A 7 -38.24 45.52 -23.19
C VAL A 7 -39.77 45.57 -23.09
N GLY A 8 -40.40 44.43 -22.79
CA GLY A 8 -41.87 44.28 -22.77
C GLY A 8 -42.51 43.92 -24.11
N SER A 9 -41.74 43.86 -25.21
CA SER A 9 -42.24 43.33 -26.50
C SER A 9 -42.57 41.83 -26.38
N PRO A 10 -43.56 41.32 -27.13
CA PRO A 10 -43.80 39.87 -27.27
C PRO A 10 -42.53 39.07 -27.63
N GLU A 11 -41.66 39.63 -28.48
CA GLU A 11 -40.39 39.00 -28.84
C GLU A 11 -39.41 38.94 -27.67
N TRP A 12 -39.36 39.98 -26.84
CA TRP A 12 -38.53 39.99 -25.64
C TRP A 12 -38.98 38.95 -24.62
N HIS A 13 -40.29 38.80 -24.43
CA HIS A 13 -40.86 37.74 -23.59
C HIS A 13 -40.57 36.34 -24.15
N GLN A 14 -40.65 36.15 -25.47
CA GLN A 14 -40.34 34.88 -26.11
C GLN A 14 -38.86 34.50 -25.99
N ILE A 15 -37.92 35.44 -26.17
CA ILE A 15 -36.50 35.20 -25.98
C ILE A 15 -36.20 34.82 -24.53
N ARG A 16 -36.77 35.52 -23.54
CA ARG A 16 -36.59 35.16 -22.13
C ARG A 16 -37.10 33.74 -21.83
N LYS A 17 -38.27 33.38 -22.35
CA LYS A 17 -38.85 32.04 -22.19
C LYS A 17 -37.97 30.95 -22.82
N ASN A 18 -37.47 31.20 -24.04
CA ASN A 18 -36.57 30.27 -24.73
C ASN A 18 -35.22 30.12 -24.02
N ASN A 19 -34.63 31.23 -23.58
CA ASN A 19 -33.40 31.20 -22.78
C ASN A 19 -33.59 30.43 -21.47
N HIS A 20 -34.71 30.64 -20.76
CA HIS A 20 -35.01 29.89 -19.55
C HIS A 20 -35.15 28.38 -19.82
N LYS A 21 -35.80 27.99 -20.92
CA LYS A 21 -35.89 26.58 -21.34
C LYS A 21 -34.52 25.98 -21.64
N GLU A 22 -33.67 26.72 -22.33
CA GLU A 22 -32.32 26.28 -22.70
C GLU A 22 -31.43 26.11 -21.47
N VAL A 23 -31.47 27.04 -20.52
CA VAL A 23 -30.75 26.94 -19.24
C VAL A 23 -31.19 25.67 -18.49
N GLU A 24 -32.50 25.42 -18.41
CA GLU A 24 -33.02 24.25 -17.72
C GLU A 24 -32.71 22.94 -18.48
N ARG A 25 -32.68 22.94 -19.81
CA ARG A 25 -32.23 21.78 -20.62
C ARG A 25 -30.79 21.42 -20.30
N ARG A 26 -29.87 22.39 -20.34
CA ARG A 26 -28.45 22.19 -20.01
C ARG A 26 -28.25 21.68 -18.60
N ARG A 27 -29.02 22.20 -17.63
CA ARG A 27 -29.00 21.70 -16.25
C ARG A 27 -29.37 20.22 -16.18
N ARG A 28 -30.45 19.80 -16.86
CA ARG A 28 -30.86 18.37 -16.88
C ARG A 28 -29.83 17.49 -17.56
N GLU A 29 -29.20 17.95 -18.63
CA GLU A 29 -28.16 17.21 -19.33
C GLU A 29 -26.94 17.00 -18.45
N ALA A 30 -26.48 18.04 -17.74
CA ALA A 30 -25.38 17.93 -16.78
C ALA A 30 -25.69 16.92 -15.66
N ILE A 31 -26.92 16.93 -15.13
CA ILE A 31 -27.35 15.96 -14.09
C ILE A 31 -27.37 14.54 -14.66
N ASN A 32 -27.92 14.35 -15.87
CA ASN A 32 -27.98 13.03 -16.49
C ASN A 32 -26.60 12.47 -16.80
N GLU A 33 -25.68 13.32 -17.26
CA GLU A 33 -24.30 12.94 -17.49
C GLU A 33 -23.61 12.51 -16.19
N GLY A 34 -23.79 13.26 -15.10
CA GLY A 34 -23.28 12.87 -13.78
C GLY A 34 -23.80 11.51 -13.32
N ILE A 35 -25.11 11.25 -13.47
CA ILE A 35 -25.70 9.95 -13.12
C ILE A 35 -25.14 8.82 -13.99
N ASN A 36 -24.95 9.05 -15.29
CA ASN A 36 -24.39 8.04 -16.19
C ASN A 36 -22.92 7.74 -15.87
N GLN A 37 -22.15 8.73 -15.42
CA GLN A 37 -20.77 8.50 -14.97
C GLN A 37 -20.72 7.63 -13.72
N LEU A 38 -21.59 7.88 -12.74
CA LEU A 38 -21.74 7.00 -11.56
C LEU A 38 -22.06 5.56 -11.97
N ALA A 39 -22.97 5.37 -12.92
CA ALA A 39 -23.35 4.04 -13.41
C ALA A 39 -22.20 3.27 -14.08
N ARG A 40 -21.19 3.97 -14.64
CA ARG A 40 -20.01 3.33 -15.26
C ARG A 40 -18.96 2.90 -14.23
N LEU A 41 -18.86 3.61 -13.11
CA LEU A 41 -17.88 3.33 -12.06
C LEU A 41 -18.36 2.23 -11.10
N VAL A 42 -19.67 2.14 -10.90
CA VAL A 42 -20.27 1.24 -9.93
C VAL A 42 -20.67 -0.07 -10.63
N PRO A 43 -20.19 -1.23 -10.15
CA PRO A 43 -20.52 -2.52 -10.74
C PRO A 43 -22.00 -2.87 -10.54
N ASN A 44 -22.58 -3.58 -11.52
CA ASN A 44 -23.97 -4.04 -11.51
C ASN A 44 -25.00 -2.89 -11.39
N CYS A 45 -24.73 -1.75 -12.01
CA CYS A 45 -25.68 -0.65 -12.05
C CYS A 45 -26.78 -0.85 -13.10
N ASP A 46 -28.04 -0.72 -12.65
CA ASP A 46 -29.22 -0.71 -13.51
C ASP A 46 -29.35 0.60 -14.32
N LYS A 47 -30.27 0.62 -15.30
CA LYS A 47 -30.57 1.82 -16.10
C LYS A 47 -31.43 2.87 -15.35
N ASN A 48 -31.96 2.54 -14.17
CA ASN A 48 -32.83 3.43 -13.39
C ASN A 48 -32.00 4.39 -12.54
N LYS A 49 -32.23 5.70 -12.69
CA LYS A 49 -31.54 6.76 -11.93
C LYS A 49 -31.60 6.56 -10.41
N GLY A 50 -32.75 6.14 -9.88
CA GLY A 50 -32.89 5.90 -8.44
C GLY A 50 -32.04 4.71 -7.97
N ALA A 51 -32.03 3.63 -8.74
CA ALA A 51 -31.23 2.44 -8.45
C ALA A 51 -29.73 2.73 -8.56
N ILE A 52 -29.30 3.50 -9.56
CA ILE A 52 -27.90 3.93 -9.72
C ILE A 52 -27.43 4.68 -8.48
N LEU A 53 -28.21 5.65 -7.99
CA LEU A 53 -27.86 6.43 -6.80
C LEU A 53 -27.76 5.54 -5.56
N GLN A 54 -28.74 4.68 -5.33
CA GLN A 54 -28.73 3.76 -4.19
C GLN A 54 -27.54 2.80 -4.24
N ARG A 55 -27.28 2.20 -5.41
CA ARG A 55 -26.15 1.28 -5.62
C ARG A 55 -24.80 1.98 -5.46
N THR A 56 -24.72 3.24 -5.88
CA THR A 56 -23.51 4.07 -5.69
C THR A 56 -23.23 4.25 -4.20
N ILE A 57 -24.24 4.55 -3.39
CA ILE A 57 -24.08 4.71 -1.93
C ILE A 57 -23.57 3.40 -1.31
N GLU A 58 -24.23 2.28 -1.63
CA GLU A 58 -23.82 0.95 -1.14
C GLU A 58 -22.38 0.61 -1.53
N TYR A 59 -21.99 0.89 -2.77
CA TYR A 59 -20.64 0.62 -3.24
C TYR A 59 -19.59 1.50 -2.56
N ILE A 60 -19.89 2.76 -2.30
CA ILE A 60 -18.99 3.65 -1.53
C ILE A 60 -18.81 3.12 -0.10
N CYS A 61 -19.90 2.70 0.56
CA CYS A 61 -19.83 2.09 1.90
C CYS A 61 -18.98 0.81 1.87
N GLN A 62 -19.22 -0.07 0.89
CA GLN A 62 -18.44 -1.29 0.70
C GLN A 62 -16.95 -0.98 0.50
N LEU A 63 -16.61 -0.02 -0.37
CA LEU A 63 -15.21 0.37 -0.60
C LEU A 63 -14.54 0.93 0.66
N HIS A 64 -15.29 1.67 1.49
CA HIS A 64 -14.78 2.17 2.75
C HIS A 64 -14.48 1.03 3.73
N ASP A 65 -15.40 0.06 3.85
CA ASP A 65 -15.22 -1.11 4.72
C ASP A 65 -14.11 -2.04 4.22
N GLU A 66 -14.00 -2.24 2.91
CA GLU A 66 -12.91 -2.98 2.27
C GLU A 66 -11.56 -2.30 2.52
N LYS A 67 -11.49 -0.97 2.36
CA LYS A 67 -10.27 -0.20 2.65
C LYS A 67 -9.87 -0.34 4.11
N LYS A 68 -10.83 -0.23 5.04
CA LYS A 68 -10.57 -0.40 6.48
C LYS A 68 -10.04 -1.80 6.77
N THR A 69 -10.71 -2.83 6.29
CA THR A 69 -10.31 -4.23 6.47
C THR A 69 -8.93 -4.51 5.87
N MET A 70 -8.63 -3.93 4.69
CA MET A 70 -7.33 -4.07 4.06
C MET A 70 -6.22 -3.39 4.88
N SER A 71 -6.49 -2.21 5.44
CA SER A 71 -5.55 -1.51 6.34
C SER A 71 -5.25 -2.35 7.58
N GLU A 72 -6.28 -2.87 8.24
CA GLU A 72 -6.13 -3.71 9.43
C GLU A 72 -5.33 -4.99 9.12
N ARG A 73 -5.60 -5.64 7.98
CA ARG A 73 -4.82 -6.81 7.55
C ARG A 73 -3.37 -6.47 7.24
N TRP A 74 -3.13 -5.32 6.60
CA TRP A 74 -1.78 -4.86 6.30
C TRP A 74 -0.99 -4.56 7.57
N GLU A 75 -1.60 -3.86 8.53
CA GLU A 75 -1.01 -3.57 9.84
C GLU A 75 -0.68 -4.86 10.60
N GLN A 76 -1.62 -5.81 10.65
CA GLN A 76 -1.40 -7.10 11.28
C GLN A 76 -0.26 -7.88 10.63
N ASN A 77 -0.22 -7.94 9.30
CA ASN A 77 0.85 -8.63 8.58
C ASN A 77 2.21 -7.96 8.79
N ASN A 78 2.24 -6.63 8.79
CA ASN A 78 3.46 -5.88 9.02
C ASN A 78 4.00 -6.11 10.44
N MET A 79 3.13 -6.12 11.46
CA MET A 79 3.49 -6.46 12.83
C MET A 79 4.03 -7.89 12.95
N THR A 80 3.32 -8.88 12.41
CA THR A 80 3.76 -10.29 12.45
C THR A 80 5.10 -10.48 11.74
N THR A 81 5.29 -9.86 10.57
CA THR A 81 6.54 -9.93 9.82
C THR A 81 7.68 -9.26 10.58
N SER A 82 7.44 -8.09 11.17
CA SER A 82 8.43 -7.38 11.99
C SER A 82 8.84 -8.19 13.22
N HIS A 83 7.88 -8.83 13.90
CA HIS A 83 8.17 -9.73 15.01
C HIS A 83 9.02 -10.93 14.58
N ALA A 84 8.67 -11.59 13.47
CA ALA A 84 9.44 -12.72 12.95
C ALA A 84 10.87 -12.32 12.54
N ILE A 85 11.03 -11.16 11.90
CA ILE A 85 12.35 -10.62 11.56
C ILE A 85 13.17 -10.38 12.83
N ASN A 86 12.60 -9.74 13.85
CA ASN A 86 13.30 -9.47 15.10
C ASN A 86 13.70 -10.77 15.81
N GLU A 87 12.84 -11.77 15.84
CA GLU A 87 13.14 -13.08 16.44
C GLU A 87 14.27 -13.79 15.70
N ILE A 88 14.20 -13.86 14.36
CA ILE A 88 15.24 -14.48 13.53
C ILE A 88 16.57 -13.74 13.68
N SER A 89 16.55 -12.40 13.66
CA SER A 89 17.75 -11.59 13.85
C SER A 89 18.39 -11.84 15.23
N ALA A 90 17.59 -11.89 16.29
CA ALA A 90 18.09 -12.19 17.64
C ALA A 90 18.69 -13.60 17.74
N GLN A 91 18.03 -14.61 17.15
CA GLN A 91 18.55 -15.98 17.10
C GLN A 91 19.84 -16.06 16.29
N ASN A 92 19.92 -15.35 15.16
CA ASN A 92 21.11 -15.30 14.31
C ASN A 92 22.29 -14.66 15.05
N SER A 93 22.09 -13.52 15.73
CA SER A 93 23.13 -12.89 16.57
C SER A 93 23.63 -13.83 17.67
N LYS A 94 22.74 -14.58 18.32
CA LYS A 94 23.13 -15.59 19.32
C LYS A 94 23.95 -16.73 18.72
N LEU A 95 23.57 -17.23 17.54
CA LEU A 95 24.30 -18.28 16.84
C LEU A 95 25.69 -17.79 16.42
N LYS A 96 25.79 -16.59 15.86
CA LYS A 96 27.09 -15.99 15.50
C LYS A 96 28.02 -15.86 16.71
N LEU A 97 27.51 -15.42 17.86
CA LEU A 97 28.29 -15.36 19.11
C LEU A 97 28.81 -16.74 19.55
N GLU A 98 27.97 -17.78 19.46
CA GLU A 98 28.37 -19.14 19.82
C GLU A 98 29.38 -19.72 18.82
N VAL A 99 29.22 -19.44 17.53
CA VAL A 99 30.20 -19.81 16.49
C VAL A 99 31.55 -19.16 16.78
N ASN A 100 31.58 -17.84 17.04
CA ASN A 100 32.82 -17.13 17.36
C ASN A 100 33.48 -17.70 18.62
N ARG A 101 32.71 -17.98 19.67
CA ARG A 101 33.23 -18.60 20.90
C ARG A 101 33.86 -19.96 20.63
N ARG A 102 33.24 -20.80 19.78
CA ARG A 102 33.80 -22.10 19.40
C ARG A 102 35.04 -21.94 18.53
N GLY A 103 35.04 -20.97 17.62
CA GLY A 103 36.19 -20.57 16.82
C GLY A 103 37.39 -20.19 17.69
N ASP A 104 37.18 -19.34 18.70
CA ASP A 104 38.23 -18.95 19.66
C ASP A 104 38.82 -20.15 20.41
N ILE A 105 37.98 -21.12 20.80
CA ILE A 105 38.42 -22.33 21.47
C ILE A 105 39.25 -23.20 20.52
N ALA A 106 38.77 -23.41 19.29
CA ALA A 106 39.48 -24.18 18.26
C ALA A 106 40.84 -23.54 17.94
N GLN A 107 40.89 -22.22 17.72
CA GLN A 107 42.12 -21.47 17.50
C GLN A 107 43.12 -21.63 18.65
N LYS A 108 42.67 -21.58 19.90
CA LYS A 108 43.53 -21.82 21.07
C LYS A 108 44.14 -23.23 21.07
N TRP A 109 43.38 -24.25 20.69
CA TRP A 109 43.90 -25.61 20.59
C TRP A 109 44.85 -25.78 19.41
N LEU A 110 44.52 -25.19 18.26
CA LEU A 110 45.38 -25.18 17.08
C LEU A 110 46.75 -24.56 17.40
N GLN A 111 46.76 -23.41 18.09
CA GLN A 111 47.99 -22.77 18.53
C GLN A 111 48.80 -23.67 19.48
N ARG A 112 48.14 -24.34 20.44
CA ARG A 112 48.82 -25.27 21.36
C ARG A 112 49.45 -26.46 20.65
N CYS A 113 48.78 -27.00 19.62
CA CYS A 113 49.32 -28.09 18.81
C CYS A 113 50.56 -27.64 18.02
N ARG A 114 50.52 -26.43 17.45
CA ARG A 114 51.69 -25.81 16.79
C ARG A 114 52.85 -25.61 17.77
N ASP A 115 52.56 -25.07 18.96
CA ASP A 115 53.57 -24.85 20.01
C ASP A 115 54.19 -26.16 20.51
N ALA A 116 53.45 -27.27 20.45
CA ALA A 116 53.92 -28.62 20.78
C ALA A 116 54.69 -29.30 19.63
N GLY A 117 54.82 -28.65 18.47
CA GLY A 117 55.51 -29.19 17.29
C GLY A 117 54.75 -30.29 16.56
N LEU A 118 53.43 -30.39 16.74
CA LEU A 118 52.60 -31.34 16.01
C LEU A 118 52.20 -30.74 14.65
N GLU A 119 52.47 -31.47 13.56
CA GLU A 119 52.11 -31.07 12.19
C GLU A 119 50.83 -31.78 11.75
N PHE A 120 49.84 -31.01 11.28
CA PHE A 120 48.57 -31.51 10.74
C PHE A 120 48.28 -30.84 9.39
N ASP A 121 47.72 -31.60 8.45
CA ASP A 121 47.49 -31.14 7.07
C ASP A 121 46.38 -30.06 6.96
N ASP A 122 45.52 -29.96 7.99
CA ASP A 122 44.34 -29.08 8.07
C ASP A 122 44.64 -27.71 8.73
N TYR A 123 45.91 -27.41 9.01
CA TYR A 123 46.28 -26.13 9.64
C TYR A 123 45.92 -24.88 8.82
N ASN A 124 45.73 -25.02 7.51
CA ASN A 124 45.35 -23.93 6.62
C ASN A 124 43.85 -23.58 6.73
N ASP A 125 43.03 -24.49 7.25
CA ASP A 125 41.59 -24.27 7.44
C ASP A 125 41.31 -23.34 8.64
N ALA A 126 42.37 -22.91 9.34
CA ALA A 126 42.32 -21.93 10.42
C ALA A 126 41.69 -20.59 9.98
N GLU A 127 41.78 -20.24 8.69
CA GLU A 127 41.15 -19.06 8.09
C GLU A 127 39.61 -19.15 8.16
N GLU A 128 39.03 -20.34 8.21
CA GLU A 128 37.57 -20.52 8.34
C GLU A 128 37.04 -20.20 9.75
N LEU A 129 37.93 -20.02 10.73
CA LEU A 129 37.58 -19.69 12.11
C LEU A 129 37.57 -18.18 12.38
N GLU A 130 37.59 -17.35 11.33
CA GLU A 130 37.46 -15.90 11.47
C GLU A 130 36.15 -15.53 12.19
N PRO A 131 36.19 -14.57 13.13
CA PRO A 131 34.99 -14.15 13.84
C PRO A 131 33.95 -13.57 12.88
N LEU A 132 32.74 -14.11 12.94
CA LEU A 132 31.58 -13.56 12.24
C LEU A 132 31.20 -12.20 12.82
N GLU A 133 30.84 -11.26 11.95
CA GLU A 133 30.32 -9.97 12.36
C GLU A 133 28.96 -10.14 13.05
N VAL A 134 28.93 -9.80 14.34
CA VAL A 134 27.71 -9.80 15.17
C VAL A 134 27.11 -8.41 15.10
N ASP A 135 25.96 -8.32 14.43
CA ASP A 135 25.23 -7.07 14.32
C ASP A 135 24.71 -6.69 15.72
N GLN A 136 25.24 -5.61 16.30
CA GLN A 136 24.81 -5.07 17.61
C GLN A 136 23.52 -4.23 17.48
N GLY A 137 22.64 -4.61 16.56
CA GLY A 137 21.40 -3.90 16.24
C GLY A 137 20.34 -4.02 17.34
N GLN A 138 20.28 -2.99 18.17
CA GLN A 138 19.21 -2.56 19.10
C GLN A 138 18.51 -3.67 19.90
N VAL A 139 19.04 -3.92 21.10
CA VAL A 139 18.18 -4.22 22.26
C VAL A 139 17.36 -2.98 22.60
#